data_AF-A0A1F8FH82-F1
#
_entry.id   AF-A0A1F8FH82-F1
#
_cell.length_a   1.000
_cell.length_b   1.000
_cell.length_c   1.000
_cell.angle_alpha   90.00
_cell.angle_beta   90.00
_cell.angle_gamma   90.00
#
_symmetry.space_group_name_H-M   'P 1'
#
loop_
_entity.id
_entity.type
_entity.pdbx_description
1 polymer ?
#
loop_
_entity_poly.entity_id
_entity_poly.type
_entity_poly.pdbx_seq_one_letter_code
_entity_poly.pdbx_strand_id
1 'polypeptide(L)'
;MSNIHELAKKFEVQIKEAIAQKFPVPPEELSLLLEDKEGVYLSEEEPNTLGCLIVGQKNGYLYLVMAKIEEDGQSLRDFKSDIVS
;
A
#
# COMPACT_ATOMS: atom_id res chain seq x y z
N MET A 1 5.35 15.31 -5.61
CA MET A 1 4.97 13.89 -5.38
C MET A 1 4.74 13.27 -6.75
N SER A 2 5.12 12.01 -6.96
CA SER A 2 4.86 11.32 -8.23
C SER A 2 3.39 10.89 -8.32
N ASN A 3 2.86 10.68 -9.54
CA ASN A 3 1.47 10.27 -9.77
C ASN A 3 1.07 9.04 -8.92
N ILE A 4 2.00 8.10 -8.71
CA ILE A 4 1.74 6.89 -7.92
C ILE A 4 1.57 7.17 -6.41
N HIS A 5 2.24 8.19 -5.86
CA HIS A 5 2.05 8.58 -4.45
C HIS A 5 0.69 9.24 -4.25
N GLU A 6 0.22 10.01 -5.23
CA GLU A 6 -1.13 10.60 -5.20
C GLU A 6 -2.19 9.51 -5.33
N LEU A 7 -1.96 8.49 -6.16
CA LEU A 7 -2.82 7.32 -6.27
C LEU A 7 -2.87 6.54 -4.95
N ALA A 8 -1.72 6.23 -4.33
CA ALA A 8 -1.67 5.57 -3.04
C ALA A 8 -2.41 6.37 -1.95
N LYS A 9 -2.26 7.69 -1.93
CA LYS A 9 -2.98 8.57 -1.00
C LYS A 9 -4.49 8.55 -1.25
N LYS A 10 -4.94 8.58 -2.50
CA LYS A 10 -6.37 8.48 -2.87
C LYS A 10 -6.99 7.18 -2.37
N PHE A 11 -6.23 6.08 -2.37
CA PHE A 11 -6.66 4.75 -1.97
C PHE A 11 -6.16 4.31 -0.59
N GLU A 12 -5.75 5.26 0.26
CA GLU A 12 -5.13 4.97 1.56
C GLU A 12 -5.99 4.07 2.44
N VAL A 13 -7.31 4.31 2.46
CA VAL A 13 -8.26 3.52 3.25
C VAL A 13 -8.28 2.08 2.78
N GLN A 14 -8.45 1.82 1.48
CA GLN A 14 -8.48 0.45 0.94
C GLN A 14 -7.14 -0.27 1.16
N ILE A 15 -6.01 0.44 1.06
CA ILE A 15 -4.68 -0.12 1.33
C ILE A 15 -4.57 -0.59 2.79
N LYS A 16 -5.03 0.23 3.75
CA LYS A 16 -5.02 -0.13 5.18
C LYS A 16 -5.99 -1.27 5.49
N GLU A 17 -7.17 -1.26 4.87
CA GLU A 17 -8.15 -2.34 4.99
C GLU A 17 -7.59 -3.68 4.50
N ALA A 18 -6.81 -3.70 3.42
CA ALA A 18 -6.16 -4.92 2.92
C ALA A 18 -5.19 -5.54 3.95
N ILE A 19 -4.56 -4.73 4.82
CA ILE A 19 -3.75 -5.23 5.93
C ILE A 19 -4.66 -5.75 7.04
N ALA A 20 -5.66 -4.96 7.46
CA ALA A 20 -6.58 -5.31 8.54
C ALA A 20 -7.42 -6.58 8.27
N GLN A 21 -7.63 -6.93 6.99
CA GLN A 21 -8.27 -8.19 6.60
C GLN A 21 -7.41 -9.43 6.85
N LYS A 22 -6.07 -9.31 6.78
CA LYS A 22 -5.13 -10.43 6.95
C LYS A 22 -4.48 -10.45 8.34
N PHE A 23 -4.28 -9.29 8.95
CA PHE A 23 -3.58 -9.13 10.21
C PHE A 23 -4.49 -8.46 11.25
N PRO A 24 -4.42 -8.86 12.54
CA PRO A 24 -5.23 -8.27 13.60
C PRO A 24 -4.68 -6.90 14.03
N VAL A 25 -4.68 -5.94 13.11
CA VAL A 25 -4.23 -4.55 13.32
C VAL A 25 -5.32 -3.59 12.85
N PRO A 26 -5.76 -2.64 13.69
CA PRO A 26 -6.74 -1.64 13.30
C PRO A 26 -6.19 -0.68 12.22
N PRO A 27 -6.98 -0.28 11.21
CA PRO A 27 -6.54 0.67 10.18
C PRO A 27 -5.98 1.99 10.73
N GLU A 28 -6.52 2.51 11.83
CA GLU A 28 -6.05 3.74 12.48
C GLU A 28 -4.62 3.62 13.06
N GLU A 29 -4.13 2.40 13.29
CA GLU A 29 -2.76 2.14 13.75
C GLU A 29 -1.76 1.96 12.60
N LEU A 30 -2.22 2.09 11.35
CA LEU A 30 -1.42 1.95 10.15
C LEU A 30 -1.08 3.31 9.54
N SER A 31 0.16 3.49 9.09
CA SER A 31 0.63 4.70 8.40
C SER A 31 1.38 4.35 7.13
N LEU A 32 0.90 4.86 5.99
CA LEU A 32 1.61 4.72 4.72
C LEU A 32 2.83 5.64 4.73
N LEU A 33 3.94 5.15 4.18
CA LEU A 33 5.17 5.93 4.05
C LEU A 33 5.12 6.85 2.81
N LEU A 34 4.09 7.71 2.71
CA LEU A 34 3.87 8.59 1.56
C LEU A 34 4.91 9.72 1.42
N GLU A 35 5.64 10.04 2.49
CA GLU A 35 6.70 11.06 2.45
C GLU A 35 8.05 10.47 2.03
N ASP A 36 8.21 9.15 2.15
CA ASP A 36 9.41 8.44 1.71
C ASP A 36 9.31 8.11 0.23
N LYS A 37 10.34 8.51 -0.53
CA LYS A 37 10.40 8.27 -1.97
C LYS A 37 10.23 6.79 -2.35
N GLU A 38 10.73 5.90 -1.50
CA GLU A 38 10.68 4.44 -1.69
C GLU A 38 9.47 3.80 -0.99
N GLY A 39 8.64 4.60 -0.31
CA GLY A 39 7.45 4.12 0.39
C GLY A 39 6.30 3.73 -0.55
N VAL A 40 6.33 4.22 -1.80
CA VAL A 40 5.38 3.84 -2.85
C VAL A 40 6.13 3.68 -4.18
N TYR A 41 5.98 2.52 -4.82
CA TYR A 41 6.71 2.18 -6.04
C TYR A 41 5.83 1.39 -7.03
N LEU A 42 6.29 1.27 -8.27
CA LEU A 42 5.74 0.31 -9.23
C LEU A 42 6.62 -0.92 -9.24
N SER A 43 6.02 -2.11 -9.21
CA SER A 43 6.77 -3.36 -9.32
C SER A 43 7.49 -3.44 -10.66
N GLU A 44 8.77 -3.83 -10.63
CA GLU A 44 9.56 -4.10 -11.82
C GLU A 44 9.24 -5.47 -12.44
N GLU A 45 8.81 -6.42 -11.61
CA GLU A 45 8.50 -7.80 -12.02
C GLU A 45 7.04 -7.97 -12.44
N GLU A 46 6.14 -7.19 -11.84
CA GLU A 46 4.72 -7.23 -12.14
C GLU A 46 4.24 -5.91 -12.75
N PRO A 47 4.00 -5.87 -14.08
CA PRO A 47 3.48 -4.67 -14.74
C PRO A 47 2.18 -4.18 -14.11
N ASN A 48 2.05 -2.85 -14.07
CA ASN A 48 0.89 -2.14 -13.51
C ASN A 48 0.56 -2.54 -12.06
N THR A 49 1.55 -2.95 -11.26
CA THR A 49 1.36 -3.21 -9.83
C THR A 49 1.94 -2.05 -9.02
N LEU A 50 1.09 -1.43 -8.20
CA LEU A 50 1.48 -0.48 -7.17
C LEU A 50 1.92 -1.26 -5.92
N GLY A 51 3.11 -0.96 -5.41
CA GLY A 51 3.59 -1.39 -4.10
C GLY A 51 3.57 -0.22 -3.10
N CYS A 52 3.05 -0.45 -1.91
CA CYS A 52 2.99 0.53 -0.82
C CYS A 52 3.58 -0.08 0.45
N LEU A 53 4.47 0.65 1.11
CA LEU A 53 5.00 0.33 2.43
C LEU A 53 4.19 1.02 3.53
N ILE A 54 3.82 0.26 4.54
CA ILE A 54 2.96 0.71 5.64
C ILE A 54 3.57 0.29 6.96
N VAL A 55 3.69 1.21 7.90
CA VAL A 55 4.18 0.93 9.26
C VAL A 55 3.00 0.75 10.20
N GLY A 56 3.02 -0.34 10.96
CA GLY A 56 2.19 -0.50 12.16
C GLY A 56 2.77 0.30 13.31
N GLN A 57 2.12 1.41 13.67
CA GLN A 57 2.66 2.38 14.63
C GLN A 57 2.86 1.78 16.04
N LYS A 58 2.06 0.79 16.42
CA LYS A 58 2.14 0.14 17.75
C LYS A 58 2.97 -1.13 17.75
N ASN A 59 2.82 -1.97 16.74
CA ASN A 59 3.49 -3.28 16.70
C ASN A 59 4.86 -3.23 16.02
N GLY A 60 5.20 -2.12 15.36
CA GLY A 60 6.51 -1.90 14.74
C GLY A 60 6.74 -2.70 13.45
N TYR A 61 5.73 -3.40 12.93
CA TYR A 61 5.87 -4.16 11.69
C TYR A 61 5.82 -3.25 10.47
N LEU A 62 6.62 -3.60 9.47
CA LEU A 62 6.54 -3.07 8.12
C LEU A 62 5.73 -4.02 7.26
N TYR A 63 4.66 -3.52 6.68
CA TYR A 63 3.81 -4.25 5.75
C TYR A 63 4.06 -3.75 4.33
N LEU A 64 3.95 -4.68 3.38
CA LEU A 64 3.86 -4.40 1.96
C LEU A 64 2.42 -4.68 1.52
N VAL A 65 1.80 -3.71 0.87
CA VAL A 65 0.56 -3.91 0.11
C VAL A 65 0.85 -3.77 -1.37
N MET A 66 0.40 -4.74 -2.15
CA MET A 66 0.43 -4.71 -3.61
C MET A 66 -0.99 -4.65 -4.16
N ALA A 67 -1.22 -3.83 -5.17
CA ALA A 67 -2.49 -3.75 -5.88
C ALA A 67 -2.25 -3.51 -7.39
N LYS A 68 -3.11 -4.06 -8.24
CA LYS A 68 -3.08 -3.80 -9.69
C LYS A 68 -3.74 -2.46 -9.98
N ILE A 69 -3.06 -1.64 -10.76
CA ILE A 69 -3.59 -0.41 -11.36
C ILE A 69 -4.42 -0.82 -12.58
N GLU A 70 -5.68 -0.43 -12.61
CA GLU A 70 -6.59 -0.68 -13.73
C GLU A 70 -6.21 0.14 -14.97
N GLU A 71 -6.76 -0.23 -16.13
CA GLU A 71 -6.50 0.45 -17.42
C GLU A 71 -6.85 1.95 -17.41
N ASP A 72 -7.79 2.37 -16.55
CA ASP A 72 -8.17 3.77 -16.36
C ASP A 72 -7.08 4.60 -15.65
N GLY A 73 -6.07 3.95 -15.05
CA GLY A 73 -5.01 4.57 -14.25
C GLY A 73 -5.50 5.24 -12.96
N GLN A 74 -6.76 5.03 -12.58
CA GLN A 74 -7.44 5.76 -11.51
C GLN A 74 -8.06 4.85 -10.45
N SER A 75 -8.01 3.54 -10.67
CA SER A 75 -8.58 2.50 -9.81
C SER A 75 -7.53 1.44 -9.45
N LEU A 76 -7.70 0.84 -8.27
CA LEU A 76 -6.86 -0.25 -7.77
C LEU A 76 -7.71 -1.51 -7.52
N ARG A 77 -7.18 -2.69 -7.86
CA ARG A 77 -7.79 -3.99 -7.57
C ARG A 77 -6.77 -5.02 -7.08
N ASP A 78 -7.25 -6.22 -6.76
CA ASP A 78 -6.43 -7.40 -6.42
C ASP A 78 -5.44 -7.14 -5.27
N PHE A 79 -5.91 -6.46 -4.22
CA PHE A 79 -5.08 -6.12 -3.06
C PHE A 79 -4.53 -7.38 -2.38
N LYS A 80 -3.21 -7.38 -2.19
CA LYS A 80 -2.47 -8.39 -1.41
C LYS A 80 -1.65 -7.67 -0.37
N SER A 81 -1.57 -8.24 0.83
CA SER A 81 -0.76 -7.68 1.93
C SER A 81 0.15 -8.75 2.51
N ASP A 82 1.37 -8.37 2.91
CA ASP A 82 2.23 -9.21 3.73
C ASP A 82 3.16 -8.40 4.64
N ILE A 83 3.80 -9.07 5.60
CA ILE A 83 4.87 -8.49 6.42
C ILE A 83 6.18 -8.56 5.63
N VAL A 84 6.95 -7.48 5.63
CA VAL A 84 8.30 -7.45 5.09
C VAL A 84 9.24 -8.06 6.13
N SER A 85 9.89 -9.18 5.79
CA SER A 85 10.81 -9.94 6.65
C SER A 85 12.25 -9.83 6.19
#